data_AF-A0A2T3HUX1-F1
#
_entry.id   AF-A0A2T3HUX1-F1
#
_cell.length_a   1.000
_cell.length_b   1.000
_cell.length_c   1.000
_cell.angle_alpha   90.00
_cell.angle_beta   90.00
_cell.angle_gamma   90.00
#
_symmetry.space_group_name_H-M   'P 1'
#
loop_
_entity.id
_entity.type
_entity.pdbx_description
1 polymer ?
#
loop_
_entity_poly.entity_id
_entity_poly.type
_entity_poly.pdbx_seq_one_letter_code
_entity_poly.pdbx_strand_id
1 'polypeptide(L)'
;MHYQVAIEAFGWSNDAIVEEQLQLQYEFFKVLALEKEVELRINFIGSLSEFSCFRNALTAYFQPFSILLDSQRQAWLSTTPEKLLVDYPIELKPVIT
;
A
#
# COMPACT_ATOMS: atom_id res chain seq x y z
N MET A 1 -13.21 -8.54 -21.17
CA MET A 1 -13.67 -9.04 -19.86
C MET A 1 -12.47 -9.62 -19.12
N HIS A 2 -12.39 -9.41 -17.81
CA HIS A 2 -11.34 -9.98 -16.97
C HIS A 2 -11.98 -10.94 -15.98
N TYR A 3 -11.35 -12.08 -15.72
CA TYR A 3 -11.77 -13.04 -14.70
C TYR A 3 -10.73 -13.05 -13.58
N GLN A 4 -11.20 -13.05 -12.33
CA GLN A 4 -10.36 -13.07 -11.15
C GLN A 4 -10.76 -14.25 -10.26
N VAL A 5 -9.77 -14.83 -9.60
CA VAL A 5 -9.93 -15.80 -8.52
C VAL A 5 -9.44 -15.13 -7.24
N ALA A 6 -10.21 -15.26 -6.15
CA ALA A 6 -9.90 -14.67 -4.85
C ALA A 6 -10.28 -15.64 -3.72
N ILE A 7 -9.61 -15.51 -2.58
CA ILE A 7 -9.84 -16.29 -1.37
C ILE A 7 -10.00 -15.30 -0.22
N GLU A 8 -11.00 -15.52 0.63
CA GLU A 8 -11.28 -14.70 1.80
C GLU A 8 -11.46 -15.61 3.01
N ALA A 9 -10.86 -15.24 4.14
CA ALA A 9 -10.99 -15.96 5.40
C ALA A 9 -11.60 -15.03 6.45
N PHE A 10 -12.77 -15.42 6.97
CA PHE A 10 -13.54 -14.65 7.93
C PHE A 10 -13.61 -15.35 9.29
N GLY A 11 -13.66 -14.58 10.37
CA GLY A 11 -13.84 -15.11 11.74
C GLY A 11 -12.56 -15.56 12.44
N TRP A 12 -11.38 -15.25 11.89
CA TRP A 12 -10.07 -15.56 12.46
C TRP A 12 -9.38 -14.30 12.95
N SER A 13 -8.72 -14.37 14.12
CA SER A 13 -8.06 -13.23 14.75
C SER A 13 -6.55 -13.40 14.93
N ASN A 14 -5.98 -14.48 14.41
CA ASN A 14 -4.55 -14.77 14.52
C ASN A 14 -3.84 -14.56 13.17
N ASP A 15 -2.53 -14.35 13.21
CA ASP A 15 -1.73 -14.11 12.00
C ASP A 15 -1.50 -15.39 11.16
N ALA A 16 -1.77 -16.57 11.73
CA ALA A 16 -1.66 -17.84 11.01
C ALA A 16 -2.52 -17.87 9.73
N ILE A 17 -3.66 -17.17 9.73
CA ILE A 17 -4.50 -17.08 8.54
C ILE A 17 -3.84 -16.28 7.40
N VAL A 18 -3.03 -15.27 7.74
CA VAL A 18 -2.27 -14.49 6.76
C VAL A 18 -1.19 -15.37 6.12
N GLU A 19 -0.48 -16.15 6.94
CA GLU A 19 0.51 -17.11 6.45
C GLU A 19 -0.11 -18.14 5.50
N GLU A 20 -1.26 -18.71 5.87
CA GLU A 20 -1.98 -19.67 5.02
C GLU A 20 -2.40 -19.05 3.69
N GLN A 21 -2.96 -17.83 3.70
CA GLN A 21 -3.35 -17.13 2.47
C GLN A 21 -2.16 -16.82 1.56
N LEU A 22 -0.99 -16.49 2.11
CA LEU A 22 0.23 -16.30 1.33
C LEU A 22 0.73 -17.63 0.76
N GLN A 23 0.68 -18.71 1.54
CA GLN A 23 1.09 -20.04 1.07
C GLN A 23 0.19 -20.55 -0.06
N LEU A 24 -1.13 -20.33 0.02
CA LEU A 24 -2.07 -20.72 -1.03
C LEU A 24 -1.78 -19.99 -2.36
N GLN A 25 -1.45 -18.71 -2.30
CA GLN A 25 -1.05 -17.94 -3.49
C GLN A 25 0.27 -18.45 -4.07
N TYR A 26 1.26 -18.74 -3.22
CA TYR A 26 2.52 -19.32 -3.65
C TYR A 26 2.33 -20.69 -4.33
N GLU A 27 1.57 -21.59 -3.72
CA GLU A 27 1.28 -22.90 -4.31
C GLU A 27 0.49 -22.77 -5.63
N PHE A 28 -0.41 -21.79 -5.74
CA PHE A 28 -1.09 -21.51 -7.01
C PHE A 28 -0.09 -21.16 -8.13
N PHE A 29 0.85 -20.24 -7.89
CA PHE A 29 1.87 -19.90 -8.89
C PHE A 29 2.81 -21.07 -9.20
N LYS A 30 3.16 -21.86 -8.20
CA LYS A 30 4.00 -23.06 -8.36
C LYS A 30 3.33 -24.15 -9.18
N VAL A 31 2.02 -24.39 -9.01
CA VAL A 31 1.25 -25.32 -9.85
C VAL A 31 1.25 -24.87 -11.31
N LEU A 32 1.32 -23.57 -11.56
CA LEU A 32 1.43 -22.98 -12.89
C LEU A 32 2.88 -22.88 -13.41
N ALA A 33 3.88 -23.32 -12.62
CA ALA A 33 5.31 -23.18 -12.90
C ALA A 33 5.78 -21.73 -13.12
N LEU A 34 5.19 -20.78 -12.39
CA LEU A 34 5.48 -19.34 -12.47
C LEU A 34 6.23 -18.81 -11.24
N GLU A 35 6.64 -19.66 -10.31
CA GLU A 35 7.23 -19.25 -9.03
C GLU A 35 8.53 -18.43 -9.17
N LYS A 36 9.23 -18.55 -10.31
CA LYS A 36 10.43 -17.77 -10.63
C LYS A 36 10.14 -16.42 -11.29
N GLU A 37 8.92 -16.25 -11.79
CA GLU A 37 8.49 -15.05 -12.52
C GLU A 37 7.70 -14.09 -11.62
N VAL A 38 7.48 -14.46 -10.36
CA VAL A 38 6.73 -13.67 -9.38
C VAL A 38 7.60 -13.30 -8.18
N GLU A 39 7.35 -12.14 -7.61
CA GLU A 39 8.01 -11.64 -6.40
C GLU A 39 6.95 -11.32 -5.35
N LEU A 40 7.11 -11.85 -4.14
CA LEU A 40 6.22 -11.53 -3.03
C LEU A 40 6.69 -10.23 -2.36
N ARG A 41 5.80 -9.24 -2.31
CA ARG A 41 6.01 -7.97 -1.59
C ARG A 41 4.95 -7.82 -0.52
N ILE A 42 5.38 -7.70 0.74
CA ILE A 42 4.50 -7.58 1.90
C ILE A 42 4.73 -6.21 2.54
N ASN A 43 3.65 -5.63 3.08
CA ASN A 43 3.69 -4.44 3.93
C ASN A 43 2.75 -4.62 5.12
N PHE A 44 3.01 -3.89 6.21
CA PHE A 44 2.15 -3.87 7.39
C PHE A 44 1.84 -2.42 7.77
N ILE A 45 0.55 -2.05 7.75
CA ILE A 45 0.10 -0.68 8.04
C ILE A 45 -0.05 -0.39 9.54
N GLY A 46 0.10 -1.42 10.39
CA GLY A 46 -0.11 -1.31 11.82
C GLY A 46 -1.59 -1.25 12.22
N SER A 47 -1.79 -0.93 13.48
CA SER A 47 -3.10 -0.63 14.06
C SER A 47 -3.69 0.67 13.51
N LEU A 48 -4.99 0.87 13.74
CA LEU A 48 -5.68 2.11 13.34
C LEU A 48 -5.04 3.38 13.94
N SER A 49 -4.50 3.30 15.16
CA SER A 49 -3.82 4.43 15.81
C SER A 49 -2.46 4.70 15.19
N GLU A 50 -1.67 3.66 14.93
CA GLU A 50 -0.37 3.78 14.25
C GLU A 50 -0.55 4.33 12.84
N PHE A 51 -1.51 3.80 12.07
CA PHE A 51 -1.81 4.29 10.73
C PHE A 51 -2.30 5.74 10.71
N SER A 52 -3.04 6.16 11.74
CA SER A 52 -3.47 7.57 11.88
C SER A 52 -2.30 8.49 12.24
N CYS A 53 -1.39 8.05 13.10
CA CYS A 53 -0.16 8.77 13.41
C CYS A 53 0.71 8.93 12.16
N PHE A 54 0.87 7.86 11.39
CA PHE A 54 1.59 7.86 10.11
C PHE A 54 1.00 8.85 9.12
N ARG A 55 -0.33 8.86 8.94
CA ARG A 55 -0.99 9.82 8.04
C ARG A 55 -0.78 11.27 8.48
N ASN A 56 -0.85 11.55 9.77
CA ASN A 56 -0.55 12.90 10.29
C ASN A 56 0.90 13.32 10.00
N ALA A 57 1.85 12.40 10.15
CA ALA A 57 3.25 12.66 9.82
C ALA A 57 3.45 12.92 8.33
N LEU A 58 2.77 12.16 7.45
CA LEU A 58 2.79 12.41 6.01
C LEU A 58 2.20 13.78 5.65
N THR A 59 1.05 14.14 6.24
CA THR A 59 0.48 15.47 6.02
C THR A 59 1.46 16.56 6.45
N ALA A 60 2.05 16.45 7.63
CA ALA A 60 3.05 17.41 8.11
C ALA A 60 4.27 17.51 7.18
N TYR A 61 4.73 16.37 6.64
CA TYR A 61 5.87 16.32 5.73
C TYR A 61 5.59 16.98 4.38
N PHE A 62 4.42 16.74 3.79
CA PHE A 62 4.06 17.27 2.47
C PHE A 62 3.46 18.69 2.51
N GLN A 63 2.95 19.14 3.66
CA GLN A 63 2.31 20.45 3.82
C GLN A 63 3.16 21.64 3.29
N PRO A 64 4.47 21.73 3.56
CA PRO A 64 5.32 22.82 3.07
C PRO A 64 5.38 22.88 1.54
N PHE A 65 5.14 21.77 0.86
CA PHE A 65 5.22 21.66 -0.59
C PHE A 65 3.86 21.67 -1.29
N SER A 66 2.77 21.92 -0.54
CA SER A 66 1.40 21.88 -1.06
C SER A 66 1.18 22.71 -2.34
N ILE A 67 1.88 23.84 -2.48
CA ILE A 67 1.81 24.71 -3.68
C ILE A 67 2.40 24.07 -4.94
N LEU A 68 3.28 23.09 -4.80
CA LEU A 68 3.88 22.33 -5.90
C LEU A 68 2.99 21.14 -6.33
N LEU A 69 1.98 20.81 -5.53
CA LEU A 69 1.05 19.72 -5.80
C LEU A 69 -0.07 20.19 -6.72
N ASP A 70 -0.48 19.34 -7.66
CA ASP A 70 -1.73 19.55 -8.42
C ASP A 70 -2.98 19.44 -7.52
N SER A 71 -4.13 19.82 -8.06
CA SER A 71 -5.40 19.86 -7.32
C SER A 71 -5.80 18.51 -6.72
N GLN A 72 -5.49 17.40 -7.39
CA GLN A 72 -5.82 16.06 -6.92
C GLN A 72 -4.94 15.66 -5.74
N ARG A 73 -3.64 15.94 -5.82
CA ARG A 73 -2.67 15.66 -4.75
C ARG A 73 -2.87 16.58 -3.54
N GLN A 74 -3.29 17.82 -3.75
CA GLN A 74 -3.75 18.69 -2.65
C GLN A 74 -4.99 18.12 -1.95
N ALA A 75 -5.95 17.56 -2.70
CA ALA A 75 -7.10 16.89 -2.11
C ALA A 75 -6.70 15.63 -1.32
N TRP A 76 -5.74 14.84 -1.82
CA TRP A 76 -5.20 13.70 -1.07
C TRP A 76 -4.47 14.11 0.19
N LEU A 77 -3.68 15.18 0.17
CA LEU A 77 -2.96 15.68 1.34
C LEU A 77 -3.88 15.92 2.56
N SER A 78 -5.12 16.34 2.30
CA SER A 78 -6.13 16.62 3.33
C SER A 78 -7.00 15.43 3.74
N THR A 79 -7.03 14.35 2.95
CA THR A 79 -7.98 13.23 3.15
C THR A 79 -7.32 11.86 3.24
N THR A 80 -6.38 11.57 2.32
CA THR A 80 -5.69 10.27 2.18
C THR A 80 -4.22 10.54 1.81
N PRO A 81 -3.40 11.12 2.72
CA PRO A 81 -2.04 11.54 2.41
C PRO A 81 -1.12 10.39 2.00
N GLU A 82 -1.41 9.16 2.40
CA GLU A 82 -0.71 7.94 2.00
C GLU A 82 -0.70 7.69 0.49
N LYS A 83 -1.68 8.23 -0.26
CA LYS A 83 -1.70 8.12 -1.73
C LYS A 83 -0.53 8.85 -2.39
N LEU A 84 0.03 9.88 -1.73
CA LEU A 84 1.21 10.59 -2.19
C LEU A 84 2.48 9.72 -2.15
N LEU A 85 2.46 8.55 -1.50
CA LEU A 85 3.56 7.59 -1.57
C LEU A 85 3.45 6.64 -2.78
N VAL A 86 2.21 6.39 -3.24
CA VAL A 86 1.93 5.54 -4.39
C VAL A 86 2.13 6.33 -5.69
N ASP A 87 1.58 7.54 -5.74
CA ASP A 87 1.80 8.50 -6.81
C ASP A 87 2.68 9.64 -6.28
N TYR A 88 3.97 9.35 -6.18
CA TYR A 88 4.95 10.28 -5.61
C TYR A 88 5.07 11.55 -6.47
N PRO A 89 4.89 12.76 -5.91
CA PRO A 89 5.00 14.00 -6.66
C PRO A 89 6.43 14.20 -7.19
N ILE A 90 6.60 14.05 -8.50
CA ILE A 90 7.91 14.09 -9.16
C ILE A 90 8.57 15.46 -8.98
N GLU A 91 7.76 16.51 -8.83
CA GLU A 91 8.15 17.90 -8.61
C GLU A 91 8.95 18.09 -7.31
N LEU A 92 8.84 17.15 -6.36
CA LEU A 92 9.56 17.19 -5.09
C LEU A 92 10.94 16.53 -5.13
N LYS A 93 11.21 15.67 -6.12
CA LYS A 93 12.52 15.03 -6.29
C LYS A 93 13.69 16.04 -6.28
N PRO A 94 13.67 17.15 -7.02
CA PRO A 94 14.80 18.10 -7.03
C PRO A 94 14.94 18.93 -5.75
N VAL A 95 13.92 18.95 -4.87
CA VAL A 95 13.87 19.79 -3.66
C VAL A 95 14.29 19.01 -2.40
N ILE A 96 14.13 17.69 -2.43
CA ILE A 96 14.26 16.80 -1.26
C ILE A 96 15.54 15.92 -1.34
N THR A 97 16.37 16.07 -2.37
CA THR A 97 17.64 15.33 -2.50
C THR A 97 18.79 16.01 -1.77
#